data_AF-A0A956FAQ3-F1
#
_entry.id   AF-A0A956FAQ3-F1
#
_cell.length_a   1.000
_cell.length_b   1.000
_cell.length_c   1.000
_cell.angle_alpha   90.00
_cell.angle_beta   90.00
_cell.angle_gamma   90.00
#
_symmetry.space_group_name_H-M   'P 1'
#
loop_
_entity.id
_entity.type
_entity.pdbx_description
1 polymer ?
#
loop_
_entity_poly.entity_id
_entity_poly.type
_entity_poly.pdbx_seq_one_letter_code
_entity_poly.pdbx_strand_id
1 'polypeptide(L)'
;MSDAWSVVWSAPVLRSLDDAARRTLAAAGRVRSFAAGQAVYGERDPADAFYVVIDGRVELRAQRRGDEGVSVLRVAGRGDTFGEDALGEGGGRRGEARALEPVRVAE
;
A
#
# COMPACT_ATOMS: atom_id res chain seq x y z
N MET A 1 -3.94 -9.47 -19.48
CA MET A 1 -4.02 -8.88 -18.12
C MET A 1 -4.05 -7.37 -18.27
N SER A 2 -4.93 -6.67 -17.55
CA SER A 2 -4.97 -5.20 -17.56
C SER A 2 -3.60 -4.60 -17.21
N ASP A 3 -3.25 -3.46 -17.80
CA ASP A 3 -1.99 -2.73 -17.57
C ASP A 3 -1.68 -2.53 -16.08
N ALA A 4 -2.72 -2.40 -15.25
CA ALA A 4 -2.60 -2.21 -13.80
C ALA A 4 -1.85 -3.36 -13.10
N TRP A 5 -2.18 -4.60 -13.43
CA TRP A 5 -1.57 -5.77 -12.78
C TRP A 5 -0.14 -6.05 -13.25
N SER A 6 0.26 -5.52 -14.42
CA SER A 6 1.67 -5.63 -14.85
C SER A 6 2.63 -4.94 -13.86
N VAL A 7 2.18 -3.83 -13.26
CA VAL A 7 2.93 -3.10 -12.22
C VAL A 7 3.06 -3.94 -10.97
N VAL A 8 1.95 -4.54 -10.53
CA VAL A 8 1.91 -5.37 -9.32
C VAL A 8 2.95 -6.47 -9.38
N TRP A 9 3.08 -7.15 -10.51
CA TRP A 9 4.06 -8.24 -10.68
C TRP A 9 5.50 -7.77 -10.86
N SER A 10 5.72 -6.48 -11.11
CA SER A 10 7.05 -5.88 -11.11
C SER A 10 7.54 -5.50 -9.70
N ALA A 11 6.64 -5.46 -8.71
CA ALA A 11 7.00 -5.14 -7.32
C ALA A 11 8.03 -6.15 -6.79
N PRO A 12 9.14 -5.69 -6.16
CA PRO A 12 10.22 -6.58 -5.74
C PRO A 12 9.78 -7.75 -4.86
N VAL A 13 8.81 -7.55 -3.96
CA VAL A 13 8.31 -8.60 -3.05
C VAL A 13 7.47 -9.67 -3.77
N LEU A 14 6.95 -9.37 -4.96
CA LEU A 14 6.05 -10.26 -5.72
C LEU A 14 6.72 -10.90 -6.95
N ARG A 15 7.91 -10.44 -7.34
CA ARG A 15 8.58 -10.86 -8.59
C ARG A 15 8.81 -12.37 -8.69
N SER A 16 9.05 -13.04 -7.57
CA SER A 16 9.39 -14.47 -7.51
C SER A 16 8.18 -15.39 -7.43
N LEU A 17 6.95 -14.85 -7.40
CA LEU A 17 5.74 -15.65 -7.39
C LEU A 17 5.55 -16.36 -8.73
N ASP A 18 5.21 -17.64 -8.66
CA ASP A 18 4.83 -18.43 -9.82
C ASP A 18 3.43 -18.03 -10.34
N ASP A 19 3.05 -18.57 -11.49
CA ASP A 19 1.76 -18.25 -12.12
C ASP A 19 0.56 -18.70 -11.29
N ALA A 20 0.69 -19.75 -10.48
CA ALA A 20 -0.39 -20.22 -9.62
C ALA A 20 -0.65 -19.21 -8.49
N ALA A 21 0.41 -18.79 -7.79
CA ALA A 21 0.34 -17.77 -6.74
C ALA A 21 -0.14 -16.42 -7.30
N ARG A 22 0.33 -16.01 -8.47
CA ARG A 22 -0.15 -14.77 -9.15
C ARG A 22 -1.63 -14.85 -9.47
N ARG A 23 -2.13 -15.99 -9.97
CA ARG A 23 -3.57 -16.17 -10.22
C ARG A 23 -4.39 -16.10 -8.93
N THR A 24 -3.91 -16.72 -7.85
CA THR A 24 -4.58 -16.67 -6.55
C THR A 24 -4.65 -15.24 -6.01
N LEU A 25 -3.53 -14.50 -6.03
CA LEU A 25 -3.50 -13.10 -5.60
C LEU A 25 -4.34 -12.19 -6.49
N ALA A 26 -4.31 -12.38 -7.82
CA ALA A 26 -5.13 -11.59 -8.73
C ALA A 26 -6.64 -11.81 -8.53
N ALA A 27 -7.03 -13.02 -8.12
CA ALA A 27 -8.43 -13.36 -7.86
C ALA A 27 -8.92 -12.84 -6.50
N ALA A 28 -8.03 -12.75 -5.51
CA ALA A 28 -8.35 -12.25 -4.18
C ALA A 28 -8.23 -10.71 -4.06
N GLY A 29 -7.27 -10.14 -4.76
CA GLY A 29 -6.94 -8.72 -4.69
C GLY A 29 -7.85 -7.86 -5.56
N ARG A 30 -7.85 -6.56 -5.26
CA ARG A 30 -8.69 -5.57 -5.97
C ARG A 30 -7.93 -4.27 -6.17
N VAL A 31 -8.29 -3.55 -7.24
CA VAL A 31 -7.76 -2.21 -7.49
C VAL A 31 -8.68 -1.19 -6.83
N ARG A 32 -8.10 -0.28 -6.04
CA ARG A 32 -8.80 0.83 -5.40
C ARG A 32 -8.24 2.15 -5.89
N SER A 33 -9.12 3.16 -5.96
CA SER A 33 -8.77 4.52 -6.37
C SER A 33 -9.06 5.48 -5.23
N PHE A 34 -8.16 6.44 -5.02
CA PHE A 34 -8.29 7.47 -4.00
C PHE A 34 -8.00 8.83 -4.62
N ALA A 35 -8.80 9.84 -4.27
CA ALA A 35 -8.55 11.22 -4.65
C ALA A 35 -7.40 11.82 -3.81
N ALA A 36 -6.81 12.91 -4.29
CA ALA A 36 -5.81 13.65 -3.55
C ALA A 36 -6.32 14.01 -2.13
N GLY A 37 -5.51 13.69 -1.13
CA GLY A 37 -5.82 13.92 0.28
C GLY A 37 -6.73 12.89 0.95
N GLN A 38 -7.18 11.85 0.25
CA GLN A 38 -7.88 10.73 0.91
C GLN A 38 -6.89 9.79 1.60
N ALA A 39 -7.28 9.29 2.77
CA ALA A 39 -6.54 8.22 3.44
C ALA A 39 -6.77 6.90 2.70
N VAL A 40 -5.68 6.19 2.41
CA VAL A 40 -5.71 4.79 1.99
C VAL A 40 -6.02 3.91 3.19
N TYR A 41 -5.37 4.19 4.32
CA TYR A 41 -5.71 3.70 5.65
C TYR A 41 -5.29 4.72 6.71
N GLY A 42 -5.97 4.69 7.85
CA GLY A 42 -5.64 5.48 9.04
C GLY A 42 -4.85 4.68 10.08
N GLU A 43 -4.35 5.39 11.08
CA GLU A 43 -3.71 4.77 12.25
C GLU A 43 -4.73 3.89 12.99
N ARG A 44 -4.28 2.72 13.45
CA ARG A 44 -5.05 1.69 14.16
C ARG A 44 -6.11 0.97 13.32
N ASP A 45 -6.28 1.32 12.05
CA ASP A 45 -7.11 0.52 11.14
C ASP A 45 -6.61 -0.93 11.07
N PRO A 46 -7.47 -1.91 10.80
CA PRO A 46 -7.04 -3.28 10.57
C PRO A 46 -5.96 -3.38 9.48
N ALA A 47 -4.99 -4.25 9.72
CA ALA A 47 -3.92 -4.56 8.76
C ALA A 47 -4.14 -5.95 8.15
N ASP A 48 -5.18 -6.06 7.33
CA ASP A 48 -5.59 -7.27 6.61
C ASP A 48 -5.04 -7.36 5.18
N ALA A 49 -4.52 -6.25 4.64
CA ALA A 49 -3.90 -6.16 3.32
C ALA A 49 -2.61 -5.31 3.34
N PHE A 50 -1.75 -5.51 2.35
CA PHE A 50 -0.71 -4.55 1.97
C PHE A 50 -1.00 -4.07 0.55
N TYR A 51 -0.31 -3.03 0.12
CA TYR A 51 -0.65 -2.33 -1.11
C TYR A 51 0.52 -2.29 -2.07
N VAL A 52 0.21 -2.27 -3.37
CA VAL A 52 1.15 -1.88 -4.43
C VAL A 52 0.61 -0.68 -5.18
N VAL A 53 1.41 0.38 -5.32
CA VAL A 53 1.00 1.57 -6.07
C VAL A 53 1.03 1.27 -7.58
N ILE A 54 -0.10 1.41 -8.23
CA ILE A 54 -0.24 1.24 -9.69
C ILE A 54 0.10 2.56 -10.39
N ASP A 55 -0.41 3.69 -9.88
CA ASP A 55 -0.12 5.05 -10.34
C ASP A 55 -0.47 6.04 -9.24
N GLY A 56 0.11 7.24 -9.32
CA GLY A 56 0.03 8.27 -8.30
C GLY A 56 1.10 8.11 -7.21
N ARG A 57 0.90 8.80 -6.10
CA ARG A 57 1.80 8.79 -4.94
C ARG A 57 1.04 8.70 -3.62
N VAL A 58 1.54 7.86 -2.73
CA VAL A 58 1.05 7.70 -1.35
C VAL A 58 2.13 8.15 -0.40
N GLU A 59 1.77 8.99 0.56
CA GLU A 59 2.64 9.40 1.64
C GLU A 59 2.32 8.59 2.90
N LEU A 60 3.36 8.02 3.50
CA LEU A 60 3.29 7.32 4.77
C LEU A 60 3.73 8.27 5.87
N ARG A 61 2.88 8.43 6.87
CA ARG A 61 3.10 9.35 8.00
C ARG A 61 2.86 8.61 9.30
N ALA A 62 3.64 8.91 10.33
CA ALA A 62 3.40 8.42 11.68
C ALA A 62 3.97 9.39 12.70
N GLN A 63 3.51 9.29 13.94
CA GLN A 63 4.16 9.93 15.07
C GLN A 63 5.04 8.90 15.77
N ARG A 64 6.37 9.11 15.77
CA ARG A 64 7.29 8.25 16.50
C ARG A 64 7.47 8.74 17.93
N ARG A 65 7.94 7.84 18.80
CA ARG A 65 8.25 8.21 20.19
C ARG A 65 9.34 9.27 20.21
N GLY A 66 9.00 10.46 20.71
CA GLY A 66 9.91 11.61 20.76
C GLY A 66 9.64 12.66 19.68
N ASP A 67 8.75 12.39 18.72
CA ASP A 67 8.33 13.40 17.75
C ASP A 67 7.34 14.39 18.40
N GLU A 68 7.54 15.68 18.14
CA GLU A 68 6.59 16.75 18.55
C GLU A 68 5.25 16.67 17.80
N GLY A 69 5.16 15.90 16.72
CA GLY A 69 3.96 15.69 15.93
C GLY A 69 4.11 14.59 14.87
N VAL A 70 3.15 14.50 13.96
CA VAL A 70 3.18 13.53 12.85
C VAL A 70 4.27 13.92 11.85
N SER A 71 5.17 12.99 11.54
CA SER A 71 6.23 13.17 10.56
C SER A 71 6.00 12.30 9.31
N VAL A 72 6.54 12.76 8.18
CA VAL A 72 6.52 12.00 6.92
C VAL A 72 7.65 10.97 6.96
N LEU A 73 7.30 9.69 6.84
CA LEU A 73 8.26 8.60 6.87
C LEU A 73 8.82 8.30 5.49
N ARG A 74 7.94 8.27 4.48
CA ARG A 74 8.27 7.90 3.10
C ARG A 74 7.15 8.32 2.15
N VAL A 75 7.48 8.54 0.88
CA VAL A 75 6.52 8.58 -0.23
C VAL A 75 6.71 7.35 -1.11
N ALA A 76 5.65 6.57 -1.28
CA ALA A 76 5.57 5.43 -2.18
C ALA A 76 5.01 5.87 -3.55
N GLY A 77 5.70 5.52 -4.62
CA GLY A 77 5.27 5.75 -6.00
C GLY A 77 5.00 4.44 -6.75
N ARG A 78 4.70 4.55 -8.04
CA ARG A 78 4.41 3.39 -8.92
C ARG A 78 5.41 2.24 -8.75
N GLY A 79 4.90 1.05 -8.46
CA GLY A 79 5.68 -0.18 -8.24
C GLY A 79 6.13 -0.40 -6.79
N ASP A 80 6.07 0.62 -5.94
CA ASP A 80 6.40 0.48 -4.52
C ASP A 80 5.28 -0.24 -3.76
N THR A 81 5.69 -1.02 -2.76
CA THR A 81 4.80 -1.63 -1.77
C THR A 81 4.68 -0.75 -0.54
N PHE A 82 3.55 -0.80 0.17
CA PHE A 82 3.42 -0.19 1.50
C PHE A 82 2.38 -0.92 2.37
N GLY A 83 2.48 -0.72 3.70
CA GLY A 83 1.56 -1.30 4.69
C GLY A 83 1.86 -2.75 5.07
N GLU A 84 2.92 -3.35 4.55
CA GLU A 84 3.37 -4.71 4.84
C GLU A 84 3.91 -4.88 6.28
N ASP A 85 4.36 -3.80 6.91
CA ASP A 85 4.95 -3.78 8.26
C ASP A 85 3.93 -3.99 9.39
N ALA A 86 2.65 -3.86 9.07
CA ALA A 86 1.54 -4.11 9.99
C ALA A 86 0.89 -5.48 9.76
N LEU A 87 1.27 -6.23 8.73
CA LEU A 87 0.71 -7.55 8.46
C LEU A 87 1.21 -8.60 9.46
N GLY A 88 0.30 -9.40 10.00
CA GLY A 88 0.62 -10.57 10.82
C GLY A 88 0.90 -10.27 12.30
N GLU A 89 1.13 -9.02 12.68
CA GLU A 89 1.00 -8.60 14.08
C GLU A 89 -0.49 -8.40 14.35
N GLY A 90 -1.07 -9.06 15.35
CA GLY A 90 -2.51 -8.96 15.68
C GLY A 90 -2.97 -7.57 16.17
N GLY A 91 -2.33 -6.49 15.72
CA GLY A 91 -2.66 -5.09 15.94
C GLY A 91 -3.11 -4.37 14.65
N GLY A 92 -3.24 -3.05 14.74
CA GLY A 92 -3.62 -2.19 13.61
C GLY A 92 -2.45 -1.45 12.97
N ARG A 93 -2.74 -0.62 11.96
CA ARG A 93 -1.76 0.24 11.28
C ARG A 93 -1.02 1.14 12.28
N ARG A 94 0.30 1.28 12.13
CA ARG A 94 1.15 2.11 13.01
C ARG A 94 1.25 3.58 12.58
N GLY A 95 0.47 3.98 11.59
CA GLY A 95 0.48 5.31 11.00
C GLY A 95 -0.60 5.42 9.93
N GLU A 96 -0.57 6.52 9.19
CA GLU A 96 -1.51 6.84 8.12
C GLU A 96 -0.81 6.72 6.76
N ALA A 97 -1.53 6.19 5.77
CA ALA A 97 -1.18 6.28 4.37
C ALA A 97 -2.17 7.21 3.67
N ARG A 98 -1.68 8.26 3.01
CA ARG A 98 -2.52 9.28 2.39
C ARG A 98 -2.14 9.52 0.93
N ALA A 99 -3.14 9.62 0.06
CA ALA A 99 -2.94 9.97 -1.34
C ALA A 99 -2.44 11.43 -1.46
N LEU A 100 -1.31 11.66 -2.12
CA LEU A 100 -0.82 13.02 -2.42
C LEU A 100 -1.49 13.62 -3.66
N GLU A 101 -1.89 12.74 -4.57
CA GLU A 101 -2.54 13.02 -5.85
C GLU A 101 -3.55 11.89 -6.12
N PRO A 102 -4.40 11.95 -7.17
CA PRO A 102 -5.19 10.79 -7.55
C PRO A 102 -4.31 9.54 -7.69
N VAL A 103 -4.63 8.50 -6.93
CA VAL A 103 -3.78 7.31 -6.82
C VAL A 103 -4.62 6.06 -7.02
N ARG A 104 -4.05 5.06 -7.71
CA ARG A 104 -4.59 3.71 -7.76
C ARG A 104 -3.61 2.74 -7.11
N VAL A 105 -4.14 1.84 -6.30
CA VAL A 105 -3.38 0.81 -5.61
C VAL A 105 -4.05 -0.55 -5.80
N ALA A 106 -3.27 -1.62 -5.81
CA ALA A 106 -3.79 -2.98 -5.61
C ALA A 106 -3.67 -3.31 -4.11
N GLU A 107 -4.71 -3.92 -3.54
CA GLU A 107 -4.73 -4.50 -2.18
C GLU A 107 -5.10 -5.99 -2.23
#